data_AF-A0A1B8C531-F1
#
_entry.id   AF-A0A1B8C531-F1
#
_cell.length_a   1.000
_cell.length_b   1.000
_cell.length_c   1.000
_cell.angle_alpha   90.00
_cell.angle_beta   90.00
_cell.angle_gamma   90.00
#
_symmetry.space_group_name_H-M   'P 1'
#
loop_
_entity.id
_entity.type
_entity.pdbx_description
1 polymer ?
#
loop_
_entity_poly.entity_id
_entity_poly.type
_entity_poly.pdbx_seq_one_letter_code
_entity_poly.pdbx_strand_id
1 'polypeptide(L)'
;MAMNARTTTRAFRALRPSTLRPIVINATRSYASSSEPSLKDTMKAVIPAKRELLKKVKAHSSTVIGEVKIENTLGGMRGLKAMVWEGSVLDANEGIRFHGRTIKECQAELPKGTSGTEMLPEAMFWLLLTGEVPTVGQTRQFSRELAEQGQLPDFVNSLLDSLPKDLHPMTQFAIAVSALNHTSSFAKAYEAGINKADYWEPTFDDSISLLAKLPTIAAKIYQNSYNGGGALPAEIDTAQDWSYNFAAMLGRGGEKHEDFQDLLRLYLALHGDHEGGNVSAHATHLVGSALSDPFLSYSAGLQGLAGPLHGLAAQEVLRWVLQMQEHIGATPTPASVKDYLWSTLNSGRVVPGYGHAVLRKPDPRFDALMTYASSRPSIAASPLFQLVKMNSEVAPGVLMEHGKTKNPFPNVDSSSGVLFHHYGFHETLYYTATFGVSRGLGPLAQLVWDRALGLPIERPKSINLQGLLDLAEKK
;
A
#
# COMPACT_ATOMS: atom_id res chain seq x y z
N MET A 1 97.41 29.80 21.22
CA MET A 1 98.29 29.39 20.10
C MET A 1 97.42 28.73 19.03
N ALA A 2 97.74 29.00 17.77
CA ALA A 2 97.26 28.37 16.53
C ALA A 2 95.83 28.71 16.06
N MET A 3 95.78 29.67 15.12
CA MET A 3 94.84 29.71 14.02
C MET A 3 94.91 28.43 13.18
N ASN A 4 93.79 28.01 12.58
CA ASN A 4 93.80 27.52 11.20
C ASN A 4 92.41 27.64 10.56
N ALA A 5 92.40 28.24 9.38
CA ALA A 5 91.25 28.38 8.49
C ALA A 5 91.28 27.30 7.42
N ARG A 6 90.09 26.85 6.96
CA ARG A 6 89.78 26.35 5.59
C ARG A 6 88.30 25.93 5.54
N THR A 7 87.44 26.70 4.87
CA THR A 7 87.00 26.63 3.44
C THR A 7 85.59 26.06 3.27
N THR A 8 84.71 26.97 2.86
CA THR A 8 83.44 26.90 2.12
C THR A 8 82.96 25.58 1.51
N THR A 9 81.67 25.29 1.70
CA THR A 9 80.77 24.83 0.61
C THR A 9 79.34 25.32 0.87
N ARG A 10 78.78 26.09 -0.07
CA ARG A 10 77.38 26.56 -0.08
C ARG A 10 76.47 25.41 -0.54
N ALA A 11 75.41 25.12 0.22
CA ALA A 11 74.29 24.31 -0.24
C ALA A 11 73.00 25.15 -0.20
N PHE A 12 72.43 25.40 -1.37
CA PHE A 12 71.12 26.01 -1.56
C PHE A 12 70.04 25.04 -1.05
N ARG A 13 69.19 25.48 -0.10
CA ARG A 13 68.02 24.72 0.34
C ARG A 13 66.77 25.40 -0.21
N ALA A 14 66.09 24.70 -1.12
CA ALA A 14 64.86 25.12 -1.77
C ALA A 14 63.71 25.26 -0.77
N LEU A 15 62.99 26.37 -0.86
CA LEU A 15 61.75 26.66 -0.15
C LEU A 15 60.60 25.89 -0.82
N ARG A 16 59.85 25.09 -0.04
CA ARG A 16 58.60 24.45 -0.49
C ARG A 16 57.46 25.48 -0.49
N PRO A 17 56.65 25.57 -1.54
CA PRO A 17 55.48 26.44 -1.55
C PRO A 17 54.35 25.83 -0.70
N SER A 18 53.75 26.66 0.15
CA SER A 18 52.55 26.31 0.91
C SER A 18 51.34 26.31 -0.02
N THR A 19 50.62 25.19 -0.07
CA THR A 19 49.38 25.04 -0.83
C THR A 19 48.21 25.64 -0.05
N LEU A 20 47.66 26.76 -0.55
CA LEU A 20 46.40 27.32 -0.07
C LEU A 20 45.26 26.32 -0.33
N ARG A 21 44.55 25.92 0.72
CA ARG A 21 43.31 25.13 0.61
C ARG A 21 42.18 26.04 0.09
N PRO A 22 41.33 25.59 -0.84
CA PRO A 22 40.17 26.36 -1.25
C PRO A 22 39.13 26.34 -0.14
N ILE A 23 38.60 27.51 0.21
CA ILE A 23 37.43 27.66 1.07
C ILE A 23 36.22 27.19 0.25
N VAL A 24 35.70 26.02 0.57
CA VAL A 24 34.41 25.55 0.07
C VAL A 24 33.34 26.36 0.80
N ILE A 25 32.76 27.33 0.11
CA ILE A 25 31.54 28.00 0.58
C ILE A 25 30.42 26.98 0.39
N ASN A 26 30.04 26.30 1.47
CA ASN A 26 28.78 25.57 1.52
C ASN A 26 27.65 26.60 1.40
N ALA A 27 27.14 26.77 0.18
CA ALA A 27 25.87 27.43 -0.03
C ALA A 27 24.78 26.53 0.55
N THR A 28 24.49 26.69 1.83
CA THR A 28 23.24 26.22 2.43
C THR A 28 22.10 26.93 1.71
N ARG A 29 21.48 26.27 0.74
CA ARG A 29 20.17 26.69 0.25
C ARG A 29 19.19 26.50 1.42
N SER A 30 18.96 27.56 2.18
CA SER A 30 17.80 27.65 3.06
C SER A 30 16.56 27.63 2.17
N TYR A 31 15.94 26.46 2.03
CA TYR A 31 14.57 26.39 1.54
C TYR A 31 13.71 27.14 2.55
N ALA A 32 13.00 28.16 2.07
CA ALA A 32 12.00 28.86 2.84
C ALA A 32 11.05 27.83 3.48
N SER A 33 10.67 28.03 4.74
CA SER A 33 9.53 27.34 5.32
C SER A 33 8.37 27.49 4.34
N SER A 34 7.86 26.39 3.78
CA SER A 34 6.66 26.44 2.95
C SER A 34 5.58 27.15 3.74
N SER A 35 4.99 28.20 3.16
CA SER A 35 3.80 28.85 3.73
C SER A 35 2.55 27.96 3.64
N GLU A 36 2.68 26.78 3.04
CA GLU A 36 1.61 25.81 2.87
C GLU A 36 1.39 25.01 4.17
N PRO A 37 0.14 24.68 4.52
CA PRO A 37 -0.15 23.90 5.72
C PRO A 37 0.40 22.48 5.59
N SER A 38 0.91 21.93 6.69
CA SER A 38 1.32 20.52 6.77
C SER A 38 0.11 19.59 6.65
N LEU A 39 0.35 18.28 6.51
CA LEU A 39 -0.73 17.29 6.51
C LEU A 39 -1.51 17.30 7.83
N LYS A 40 -0.82 17.45 8.97
CA LYS A 40 -1.46 17.52 10.29
C LYS A 40 -2.29 18.79 10.46
N ASP A 41 -1.81 19.94 9.96
CA ASP A 41 -2.57 21.19 9.96
C ASP A 41 -3.83 21.09 9.10
N THR A 42 -3.69 20.49 7.91
CA THR A 42 -4.82 20.26 6.99
C THR A 42 -5.84 19.31 7.62
N MET A 43 -5.38 18.22 8.25
CA MET A 43 -6.25 17.31 9.00
C MET A 43 -7.01 18.05 10.12
N LYS A 44 -6.30 18.86 10.90
CA LYS A 44 -6.92 19.68 11.96
C LYS A 44 -7.99 20.64 11.43
N ALA A 45 -7.78 21.19 10.24
CA ALA A 45 -8.73 22.10 9.60
C ALA A 45 -10.01 21.40 9.12
N VAL A 46 -9.94 20.14 8.66
CA VAL A 46 -11.11 19.41 8.13
C VAL A 46 -11.94 18.70 9.20
N ILE A 47 -11.36 18.40 10.38
CA ILE A 47 -12.05 17.70 11.48
C ILE A 47 -13.37 18.37 11.91
N PRO A 48 -13.45 19.70 12.15
CA PRO A 48 -14.67 20.34 12.62
C PRO A 48 -15.86 20.14 11.68
N ALA A 49 -15.65 20.29 10.36
CA ALA A 49 -16.71 20.10 9.37
C ALA A 49 -17.23 18.66 9.36
N LYS A 50 -16.33 17.67 9.46
CA LYS A 50 -16.72 16.25 9.52
C LYS A 50 -17.45 15.90 10.83
N ARG A 51 -17.03 16.47 11.96
CA ARG A 51 -17.74 16.31 13.25
C ARG A 51 -19.16 16.89 13.17
N GLU A 52 -19.35 18.03 12.51
CA GLU A 52 -20.69 18.59 12.27
C GLU A 52 -21.54 17.70 11.35
N LEU A 53 -20.94 17.12 10.31
CA LEU A 53 -21.62 16.12 9.47
C LEU A 53 -22.08 14.92 10.30
N LEU A 54 -21.19 14.35 11.14
CA LEU A 54 -21.54 13.24 12.03
C LEU A 54 -22.68 13.60 12.99
N LYS A 55 -22.72 14.82 13.52
CA LYS A 55 -23.84 15.29 14.36
C LYS A 55 -25.16 15.28 13.59
N LYS A 56 -25.17 15.75 12.33
CA LYS A 56 -26.34 15.68 11.45
C LYS A 56 -26.77 14.24 11.21
N VAL A 57 -25.84 13.34 10.89
CA VAL A 57 -26.16 11.91 10.72
C VAL A 57 -26.75 11.31 12.01
N LYS A 58 -26.17 11.62 13.17
CA LYS A 58 -26.68 11.14 14.48
C LYS A 58 -28.10 11.64 14.80
N ALA A 59 -28.47 12.83 14.33
CA ALA A 59 -29.85 13.32 14.45
C ALA A 59 -30.87 12.43 13.71
N HIS A 60 -30.42 11.62 12.75
CA HIS A 60 -31.21 10.65 11.99
C HIS A 60 -30.92 9.19 12.39
N SER A 61 -30.37 8.95 13.58
CA SER A 61 -29.90 7.62 14.03
C SER A 61 -30.95 6.50 14.05
N SER A 62 -32.25 6.83 14.05
CA SER A 62 -33.34 5.85 13.96
C SER A 62 -33.71 5.45 12.52
N THR A 63 -33.07 6.04 11.51
CA THR A 63 -33.36 5.75 10.09
C THR A 63 -32.90 4.34 9.73
N VAL A 64 -33.80 3.54 9.15
CA VAL A 64 -33.49 2.20 8.66
C VAL A 64 -32.69 2.29 7.35
N ILE A 65 -31.48 1.73 7.34
CA ILE A 65 -30.58 1.74 6.16
C ILE A 65 -30.45 0.36 5.47
N GLY A 66 -31.13 -0.66 6.00
CA GLY A 66 -31.18 -2.02 5.48
C GLY A 66 -31.88 -2.99 6.44
N GLU A 67 -32.24 -4.17 5.94
CA GLU A 67 -32.79 -5.27 6.74
C GLU A 67 -31.70 -6.31 7.04
N VAL A 68 -31.78 -6.98 8.19
CA VAL A 68 -30.92 -8.11 8.54
C VAL A 68 -31.72 -9.41 8.42
N LYS A 69 -31.25 -10.31 7.57
CA LYS A 69 -31.81 -11.64 7.35
C LYS A 69 -30.87 -12.73 7.89
N ILE A 70 -31.41 -13.93 8.11
CA ILE A 70 -30.64 -15.10 8.55
C ILE A 70 -29.45 -15.38 7.60
N GLU A 71 -29.67 -15.22 6.29
CA GLU A 71 -28.60 -15.39 5.27
C GLU A 71 -27.44 -14.41 5.47
N ASN A 72 -27.67 -13.22 6.01
CA ASN A 72 -26.59 -12.26 6.27
C ASN A 72 -25.76 -12.70 7.47
N THR A 73 -26.40 -13.20 8.54
CA THR A 73 -25.70 -13.70 9.74
C THR A 73 -24.88 -14.95 9.42
N LEU A 74 -25.43 -15.89 8.64
CA LEU A 74 -24.71 -17.11 8.21
C LEU A 74 -23.66 -16.82 7.12
N GLY A 75 -23.92 -15.82 6.27
CA GLY A 75 -23.10 -15.49 5.10
C GLY A 75 -21.99 -14.48 5.36
N GLY A 76 -21.60 -14.23 6.62
CA GLY A 76 -20.52 -13.32 6.97
C GLY A 76 -20.84 -11.86 6.66
N MET A 77 -22.02 -11.39 7.06
CA MET A 77 -22.50 -10.00 6.86
C MET A 77 -22.65 -9.57 5.40
N ARG A 78 -22.66 -10.52 4.45
CA ARG A 78 -22.78 -10.24 3.02
C ARG A 78 -23.99 -9.35 2.72
N GLY A 79 -23.74 -8.21 2.08
CA GLY A 79 -24.78 -7.25 1.68
C GLY A 79 -25.25 -6.29 2.78
N LEU A 80 -24.71 -6.37 4.01
CA LEU A 80 -25.05 -5.45 5.08
C LEU A 80 -24.22 -4.16 5.00
N LYS A 81 -24.88 -3.02 5.21
CA LYS A 81 -24.23 -1.74 5.51
C LYS A 81 -23.94 -1.68 7.01
N ALA A 82 -22.80 -2.22 7.43
CA ALA A 82 -22.50 -2.49 8.84
C ALA A 82 -21.44 -1.58 9.47
N MET A 83 -20.73 -0.77 8.68
CA MET A 83 -19.65 0.09 9.16
C MET A 83 -19.57 1.40 8.37
N VAL A 84 -18.90 2.40 8.95
CA VAL A 84 -18.59 3.68 8.31
C VAL A 84 -17.14 3.63 7.83
N TRP A 85 -16.91 4.04 6.59
CA TRP A 85 -15.59 4.18 5.98
C TRP A 85 -15.61 5.42 5.09
N GLU A 86 -14.71 6.37 5.31
CA GLU A 86 -14.77 7.72 4.71
C GLU A 86 -13.94 7.82 3.43
N GLY A 87 -12.77 7.18 3.39
CA GLY A 87 -11.76 7.39 2.35
C GLY A 87 -12.17 6.90 0.96
N SER A 88 -12.96 5.82 0.89
CA SER A 88 -13.34 5.21 -0.37
C SER A 88 -14.71 4.52 -0.35
N VAL A 89 -15.37 4.52 -1.52
CA VAL A 89 -16.68 3.89 -1.75
C VAL A 89 -16.69 3.27 -3.15
N LEU A 90 -17.22 2.05 -3.26
CA LEU A 90 -17.32 1.32 -4.52
C LEU A 90 -18.58 1.71 -5.30
N ASP A 91 -18.40 2.26 -6.50
CA ASP A 91 -19.46 2.42 -7.50
C ASP A 91 -19.52 1.16 -8.39
N ALA A 92 -20.70 0.56 -8.54
CA ALA A 92 -20.86 -0.67 -9.31
C ALA A 92 -20.55 -0.52 -10.82
N ASN A 93 -20.58 0.70 -11.36
CA ASN A 93 -20.34 0.98 -12.78
C ASN A 93 -18.99 1.66 -13.03
N GLU A 94 -18.52 2.47 -12.08
CA GLU A 94 -17.33 3.31 -12.25
C GLU A 94 -16.14 2.87 -11.39
N GLY A 95 -16.29 1.80 -10.60
CA GLY A 95 -15.20 1.28 -9.77
C GLY A 95 -15.07 1.96 -8.42
N ILE A 96 -13.93 1.70 -7.76
CA ILE A 96 -13.62 2.34 -6.48
C ILE A 96 -13.42 3.85 -6.68
N ARG A 97 -13.98 4.64 -5.77
CA ARG A 97 -13.81 6.10 -5.74
C ARG A 97 -13.11 6.52 -4.46
N PHE A 98 -12.22 7.51 -4.54
CA PHE A 98 -11.53 8.11 -3.40
C PHE A 98 -12.08 9.51 -3.13
N HIS A 99 -12.84 9.68 -2.05
CA HIS A 99 -13.65 10.89 -1.81
C HIS A 99 -14.44 11.36 -3.05
N GLY A 100 -15.08 10.41 -3.73
CA GLY A 100 -15.89 10.66 -4.93
C GLY A 100 -15.12 10.65 -6.26
N ARG A 101 -13.79 10.76 -6.25
CA ARG A 101 -12.96 10.76 -7.46
C ARG A 101 -12.71 9.36 -7.98
N THR A 102 -12.84 9.19 -9.29
CA THR A 102 -12.46 7.98 -10.02
C THR A 102 -10.94 7.83 -10.09
N ILE A 103 -10.46 6.62 -10.44
CA ILE A 103 -9.03 6.37 -10.69
C ILE A 103 -8.45 7.33 -11.74
N LYS A 104 -9.19 7.61 -12.81
CA LYS A 104 -8.74 8.52 -13.89
C LYS A 104 -8.60 9.96 -13.42
N GLU A 105 -9.55 10.44 -12.62
CA GLU A 105 -9.46 11.77 -12.00
C GLU A 105 -8.26 11.84 -11.05
N CYS A 106 -8.04 10.81 -10.23
CA CYS A 106 -6.85 10.74 -9.38
C CYS A 106 -5.54 10.77 -10.18
N GLN A 107 -5.42 10.01 -11.28
CA GLN A 107 -4.23 10.04 -12.14
C GLN A 107 -3.99 11.40 -12.81
N ALA A 108 -5.05 12.18 -13.03
CA ALA A 108 -4.98 13.51 -13.63
C ALA A 108 -4.65 14.60 -12.60
N GLU A 109 -5.22 14.52 -11.41
CA GLU A 109 -5.17 15.57 -10.38
C GLU A 109 -4.04 15.40 -9.37
N LEU A 110 -3.68 14.16 -9.01
CA LEU A 110 -2.71 13.92 -7.94
C LEU A 110 -1.27 14.18 -8.42
N PRO A 111 -0.45 14.87 -7.61
CA PRO A 111 0.96 15.09 -7.90
C PRO A 111 1.75 13.82 -8.24
N LYS A 112 2.63 13.95 -9.22
CA LYS A 112 3.46 12.87 -9.78
C LYS A 112 4.86 12.86 -9.16
N GLY A 113 5.64 11.82 -9.46
CA GLY A 113 7.07 11.75 -9.13
C GLY A 113 7.88 12.90 -9.73
N THR A 114 9.12 13.11 -9.25
CA THR A 114 10.10 13.99 -9.92
C THR A 114 10.58 13.41 -11.25
N SER A 115 10.45 12.09 -11.38
CA SER A 115 10.61 11.29 -12.59
C SER A 115 9.34 10.49 -12.85
N GLY A 116 9.22 9.84 -14.02
CA GLY A 116 8.05 9.05 -14.38
C GLY A 116 6.77 9.88 -14.60
N THR A 117 5.64 9.19 -14.68
CA THR A 117 4.36 9.78 -15.10
C THR A 117 3.19 9.47 -14.17
N GLU A 118 3.39 8.64 -13.15
CA GLU A 118 2.33 8.16 -12.29
C GLU A 118 2.19 9.00 -11.00
N MET A 119 0.98 9.00 -10.45
CA MET A 119 0.62 9.67 -9.21
C MET A 119 1.37 9.08 -8.00
N LEU A 120 1.66 9.93 -7.01
CA LEU A 120 2.35 9.50 -5.80
C LEU A 120 1.41 8.92 -4.74
N PRO A 121 1.79 7.81 -4.07
CA PRO A 121 1.06 7.29 -2.91
C PRO A 121 0.90 8.29 -1.77
N GLU A 122 1.86 9.19 -1.59
CA GLU A 122 1.80 10.30 -0.64
C GLU A 122 0.62 11.23 -0.92
N ALA A 123 0.40 11.55 -2.19
CA ALA A 123 -0.73 12.36 -2.62
C ALA A 123 -2.05 11.61 -2.45
N MET A 124 -2.05 10.29 -2.69
CA MET A 124 -3.20 9.43 -2.42
C MET A 124 -3.53 9.38 -0.93
N PHE A 125 -2.53 9.22 -0.05
CA PHE A 125 -2.75 9.25 1.40
C PHE A 125 -3.33 10.58 1.86
N TRP A 126 -2.80 11.69 1.35
CA TRP A 126 -3.33 13.01 1.62
C TRP A 126 -4.80 13.11 1.24
N LEU A 127 -5.16 12.67 0.02
CA LEU A 127 -6.55 12.64 -0.44
C LEU A 127 -7.41 11.77 0.48
N LEU A 128 -6.99 10.55 0.79
CA LEU A 128 -7.73 9.62 1.66
C LEU A 128 -7.97 10.20 3.06
N LEU A 129 -6.97 10.87 3.63
CA LEU A 129 -7.05 11.44 4.97
C LEU A 129 -7.83 12.75 5.00
N THR A 130 -7.69 13.63 4.01
CA THR A 130 -8.22 15.01 4.09
C THR A 130 -9.44 15.25 3.21
N GLY A 131 -9.61 14.47 2.14
CA GLY A 131 -10.58 14.72 1.06
C GLY A 131 -10.12 15.76 0.04
N GLU A 132 -8.95 16.37 0.25
CA GLU A 132 -8.38 17.43 -0.58
C GLU A 132 -7.24 16.89 -1.47
N VAL A 133 -7.07 17.48 -2.65
CA VAL A 133 -5.93 17.18 -3.53
C VAL A 133 -4.74 18.05 -3.08
N PRO A 134 -3.61 17.47 -2.66
CA PRO A 134 -2.46 18.26 -2.23
C PRO A 134 -1.79 18.97 -3.40
N THR A 135 -1.13 20.09 -3.11
CA THR A 135 -0.19 20.70 -4.04
C THR A 135 1.07 19.84 -4.19
N VAL A 136 1.88 20.13 -5.21
CA VAL A 136 3.19 19.50 -5.38
C VAL A 136 4.09 19.80 -4.18
N GLY A 137 4.05 21.03 -3.63
CA GLY A 137 4.83 21.43 -2.46
C GLY A 137 4.48 20.62 -1.22
N GLN A 138 3.18 20.54 -0.89
CA GLN A 138 2.64 19.70 0.19
C GLN A 138 3.04 18.22 0.02
N THR A 139 2.92 17.68 -1.18
CA THR A 139 3.28 16.28 -1.46
C THR A 139 4.78 16.04 -1.23
N ARG A 140 5.65 16.96 -1.66
CA ARG A 140 7.11 16.83 -1.46
C ARG A 140 7.52 17.00 0.00
N GLN A 141 6.87 17.89 0.73
CA GLN A 141 7.07 18.03 2.17
C GLN A 141 6.68 16.74 2.90
N PHE A 142 5.54 16.16 2.56
CA PHE A 142 5.11 14.89 3.15
C PHE A 142 6.02 13.72 2.75
N SER A 143 6.50 13.67 1.51
CA SER A 143 7.50 12.66 1.07
C SER A 143 8.76 12.72 1.94
N ARG A 144 9.26 13.94 2.22
CA ARG A 144 10.41 14.17 3.10
C ARG A 144 10.13 13.72 4.54
N GLU A 145 8.95 14.06 5.08
CA GLU A 145 8.54 13.65 6.43
C GLU A 145 8.53 12.12 6.57
N LEU A 146 7.99 11.41 5.58
CA LEU A 146 8.02 9.94 5.56
C LEU A 146 9.45 9.40 5.47
N ALA A 147 10.31 10.01 4.64
CA ALA A 147 11.71 9.60 4.54
C ALA A 147 12.48 9.80 5.86
N GLU A 148 12.28 10.93 6.54
CA GLU A 148 12.89 11.24 7.84
C GLU A 148 12.46 10.26 8.95
N GLN A 149 11.26 9.70 8.85
CA GLN A 149 10.72 8.73 9.81
C GLN A 149 10.85 7.26 9.37
N GLY A 150 11.42 6.99 8.19
CA GLY A 150 11.39 5.66 7.57
C GLY A 150 12.39 4.64 8.11
N GLN A 151 13.36 5.08 8.92
CA GLN A 151 14.34 4.19 9.56
C GLN A 151 13.70 3.34 10.67
N LEU A 152 14.13 2.08 10.78
CA LEU A 152 13.66 1.16 11.82
C LEU A 152 14.52 1.29 13.08
N PRO A 153 13.91 1.19 14.28
CA PRO A 153 14.68 1.02 15.51
C PRO A 153 15.53 -0.26 15.48
N ASP A 154 16.71 -0.23 16.11
CA ASP A 154 17.66 -1.35 16.12
C ASP A 154 17.06 -2.68 16.59
N PHE A 155 16.15 -2.63 17.56
CA PHE A 155 15.49 -3.84 18.07
C PHE A 155 14.58 -4.49 17.03
N VAL A 156 13.96 -3.71 16.12
CA VAL A 156 13.12 -4.23 15.03
C VAL A 156 13.99 -4.80 13.92
N ASN A 157 15.10 -4.14 13.58
CA ASN A 157 16.09 -4.70 12.65
C ASN A 157 16.63 -6.04 13.16
N SER A 158 17.06 -6.09 14.43
CA SER A 158 17.56 -7.31 15.06
C SER A 158 16.51 -8.42 15.10
N LEU A 159 15.25 -8.07 15.38
CA LEU A 159 14.12 -9.00 15.33
C LEU A 159 13.98 -9.60 13.93
N LEU A 160 13.88 -8.78 12.89
CA LEU A 160 13.75 -9.23 11.50
C LEU A 160 14.94 -10.10 11.04
N ASP A 161 16.15 -9.79 11.51
CA ASP A 161 17.35 -10.58 11.21
C ASP A 161 17.39 -11.94 11.92
N SER A 162 16.69 -12.07 13.05
CA SER A 162 16.62 -13.31 13.83
C SER A 162 15.53 -14.27 13.36
N LEU A 163 14.56 -13.81 12.55
CA LEU A 163 13.47 -14.66 12.08
C LEU A 163 13.98 -15.74 11.11
N PRO A 164 13.39 -16.96 11.12
CA PRO A 164 13.70 -17.98 10.11
C PRO A 164 13.45 -17.43 8.71
N LYS A 165 14.40 -17.67 7.78
CA LYS A 165 14.33 -17.15 6.40
C LYS A 165 13.15 -17.71 5.59
N ASP A 166 12.64 -18.87 5.99
CA ASP A 166 11.48 -19.55 5.40
C ASP A 166 10.16 -19.21 6.09
N LEU A 167 10.18 -18.37 7.15
CA LEU A 167 8.96 -17.86 7.76
C LEU A 167 8.18 -17.03 6.73
N HIS A 168 6.87 -17.23 6.65
CA HIS A 168 6.04 -16.57 5.66
C HIS A 168 6.21 -15.02 5.71
N PRO A 169 6.42 -14.32 4.57
CA PRO A 169 6.73 -12.89 4.55
C PRO A 169 5.71 -12.03 5.31
N MET A 170 4.41 -12.33 5.17
CA MET A 170 3.36 -11.61 5.91
C MET A 170 3.40 -11.84 7.42
N THR A 171 3.86 -13.00 7.88
CA THR A 171 4.05 -13.27 9.31
C THR A 171 5.22 -12.45 9.85
N GLN A 172 6.35 -12.41 9.12
CA GLN A 172 7.46 -11.53 9.48
C GLN A 172 7.01 -10.06 9.54
N PHE A 173 6.19 -9.64 8.57
CA PHE A 173 5.67 -8.27 8.49
C PHE A 173 4.78 -7.93 9.69
N ALA A 174 3.80 -8.78 10.00
CA ALA A 174 2.91 -8.58 11.15
C ALA A 174 3.68 -8.54 12.49
N ILE A 175 4.71 -9.38 12.65
CA ILE A 175 5.60 -9.39 13.83
C ILE A 175 6.34 -8.05 13.97
N ALA A 176 7.00 -7.59 12.90
CA ALA A 176 7.76 -6.34 12.95
C ALA A 176 6.85 -5.13 13.19
N VAL A 177 5.68 -5.08 12.56
CA VAL A 177 4.69 -4.02 12.79
C VAL A 177 4.17 -4.05 14.23
N SER A 178 3.86 -5.22 14.78
CA SER A 178 3.46 -5.34 16.19
C SER A 178 4.56 -4.92 17.15
N ALA A 179 5.83 -5.20 16.83
CA ALA A 179 6.96 -4.83 17.68
C ALA A 179 7.17 -3.30 17.76
N LEU A 180 6.80 -2.56 16.70
CA LEU A 180 6.90 -1.09 16.68
C LEU A 180 5.97 -0.39 17.69
N ASN A 181 4.95 -1.07 18.23
CA ASN A 181 4.09 -0.51 19.29
C ASN A 181 4.89 -0.05 20.52
N HIS A 182 6.10 -0.58 20.76
CA HIS A 182 7.00 -0.09 21.81
C HIS A 182 7.22 1.44 21.74
N THR A 183 7.18 1.99 20.53
CA THR A 183 7.35 3.42 20.27
C THR A 183 6.04 4.21 20.18
N SER A 184 4.88 3.58 20.38
CA SER A 184 3.56 4.21 20.24
C SER A 184 3.39 5.41 21.16
N SER A 185 3.05 6.55 20.54
CA SER A 185 2.66 7.79 21.19
C SER A 185 1.23 7.69 21.72
N PHE A 186 0.33 7.02 21.00
CA PHE A 186 -1.06 6.83 21.42
C PHE A 186 -1.15 6.02 22.70
N ALA A 187 -0.46 4.88 22.77
CA ALA A 187 -0.47 4.02 23.96
C ALA A 187 0.00 4.78 25.21
N LYS A 188 1.11 5.52 25.10
CA LYS A 188 1.67 6.35 26.18
C LYS A 188 0.72 7.49 26.60
N ALA A 189 0.15 8.21 25.63
CA ALA A 189 -0.78 9.30 25.90
C ALA A 189 -2.08 8.81 26.54
N TYR A 190 -2.59 7.66 26.11
CA TYR A 190 -3.77 7.02 26.69
C TYR A 190 -3.53 6.62 28.15
N GLU A 191 -2.39 5.97 28.43
CA GLU A 191 -1.99 5.62 29.81
C GLU A 191 -1.86 6.87 30.71
N ALA A 192 -1.36 7.98 30.16
CA ALA A 192 -1.27 9.26 30.85
C ALA A 192 -2.63 9.99 31.00
N GLY A 193 -3.72 9.46 30.46
CA GLY A 193 -5.07 10.02 30.63
C GLY A 193 -5.42 11.18 29.67
N ILE A 194 -4.90 11.18 28.44
CA ILE A 194 -5.27 12.16 27.41
C ILE A 194 -6.80 12.25 27.20
N ASN A 195 -7.30 13.44 26.87
CA ASN A 195 -8.71 13.66 26.58
C ASN A 195 -9.14 12.90 25.33
N LYS A 196 -10.34 12.29 25.37
CA LYS A 196 -10.94 11.59 24.24
C LYS A 196 -11.03 12.43 22.95
N ALA A 197 -11.25 13.74 23.08
CA ALA A 197 -11.34 14.65 21.94
C ALA A 197 -10.03 14.75 21.14
N ASP A 198 -8.90 14.42 21.79
CA ASP A 198 -7.54 14.59 21.29
C ASP A 198 -6.88 13.23 20.92
N TYR A 199 -7.60 12.10 21.06
CA TYR A 199 -7.11 10.76 20.69
C TYR A 199 -6.58 10.68 19.25
N TRP A 200 -7.11 11.51 18.35
CA TRP A 200 -6.70 11.53 16.95
C TRP A 200 -5.27 12.03 16.75
N GLU A 201 -4.74 12.91 17.62
CA GLU A 201 -3.42 13.51 17.43
C GLU A 201 -2.29 12.47 17.56
N PRO A 202 -2.16 11.72 18.67
CA PRO A 202 -1.13 10.69 18.76
C PRO A 202 -1.43 9.47 17.87
N THR A 203 -2.70 9.25 17.49
CA THR A 203 -3.05 8.24 16.48
C THR A 203 -2.54 8.65 15.10
N PHE A 204 -2.63 9.93 14.75
CA PHE A 204 -2.04 10.48 13.52
C PHE A 204 -0.53 10.28 13.55
N ASP A 205 0.14 10.68 14.63
CA ASP A 205 1.60 10.58 14.74
C ASP A 205 2.09 9.13 14.60
N ASP A 206 1.43 8.19 15.26
CA ASP A 206 1.72 6.76 15.13
C ASP A 206 1.41 6.21 13.72
N SER A 207 0.35 6.71 13.07
CA SER A 207 -0.02 6.31 11.71
C SER A 207 1.00 6.78 10.67
N ILE A 208 1.48 8.02 10.77
CA ILE A 208 2.55 8.54 9.89
C ILE A 208 3.85 7.80 10.14
N SER A 209 4.22 7.60 11.42
CA SER A 209 5.42 6.87 11.81
C SER A 209 5.43 5.43 11.31
N LEU A 210 4.27 4.75 11.35
CA LEU A 210 4.12 3.41 10.80
C LEU A 210 4.20 3.42 9.27
N LEU A 211 3.42 4.28 8.60
CA LEU A 211 3.39 4.38 7.14
C LEU A 211 4.81 4.60 6.56
N ALA A 212 5.59 5.48 7.19
CA ALA A 212 6.99 5.75 6.85
C ALA A 212 7.86 4.48 6.86
N LYS A 213 7.63 3.57 7.81
CA LYS A 213 8.47 2.38 8.05
C LYS A 213 8.05 1.15 7.26
N LEU A 214 6.82 1.11 6.71
CA LEU A 214 6.32 -0.06 5.97
C LEU A 214 7.25 -0.50 4.82
N PRO A 215 7.78 0.40 3.96
CA PRO A 215 8.70 0.00 2.91
C PRO A 215 9.99 -0.63 3.43
N THR A 216 10.56 -0.07 4.50
CA THR A 216 11.81 -0.55 5.09
C THR A 216 11.61 -1.95 5.66
N ILE A 217 10.50 -2.20 6.35
CA ILE A 217 10.15 -3.55 6.85
C ILE A 217 10.01 -4.52 5.67
N ALA A 218 9.22 -4.16 4.66
CA ALA A 218 8.99 -5.01 3.50
C ALA A 218 10.28 -5.30 2.73
N ALA A 219 11.14 -4.31 2.52
CA ALA A 219 12.42 -4.49 1.85
C ALA A 219 13.37 -5.35 2.69
N LYS A 220 13.38 -5.19 4.02
CA LYS A 220 14.19 -6.01 4.93
C LYS A 220 13.77 -7.47 4.90
N ILE A 221 12.46 -7.75 4.84
CA ILE A 221 11.92 -9.10 4.67
C ILE A 221 12.37 -9.70 3.33
N TYR A 222 12.32 -8.94 2.24
CA TYR A 222 12.79 -9.39 0.94
C TYR A 222 14.29 -9.71 0.96
N GLN A 223 15.09 -8.80 1.54
CA GLN A 223 16.53 -8.96 1.66
C GLN A 223 16.90 -10.21 2.47
N ASN A 224 16.25 -10.42 3.62
CA ASN A 224 16.51 -11.54 4.51
C ASN A 224 16.09 -12.89 3.92
N SER A 225 14.92 -12.94 3.27
CA SER A 225 14.34 -14.18 2.78
C SER A 225 14.90 -14.62 1.42
N TYR A 226 15.25 -13.66 0.55
CA TYR A 226 15.53 -13.95 -0.87
C TYR A 226 16.92 -13.51 -1.36
N ASN A 227 17.57 -12.55 -0.68
CA ASN A 227 18.89 -12.04 -1.08
C ASN A 227 20.01 -12.40 -0.10
N GLY A 228 19.78 -13.35 0.80
CA GLY A 228 20.79 -13.85 1.74
C GLY A 228 20.89 -13.09 3.07
N GLY A 229 20.18 -11.98 3.25
CA GLY A 229 20.18 -11.12 4.44
C GLY A 229 21.23 -10.02 4.44
N GLY A 230 21.41 -9.37 5.59
CA GLY A 230 22.37 -8.27 5.76
C GLY A 230 21.78 -6.88 5.51
N ALA A 231 22.65 -5.91 5.21
CA ALA A 231 22.26 -4.52 4.97
C ALA A 231 21.34 -4.39 3.74
N LEU A 232 20.48 -3.38 3.75
CA LEU A 232 19.66 -3.06 2.60
C LEU A 232 20.55 -2.54 1.45
N PRO A 233 20.18 -2.80 0.18
CA PRO A 233 20.90 -2.30 -1.00
C PRO A 233 21.06 -0.77 -1.09
N ALA A 234 20.19 -0.01 -0.42
CA ALA A 234 20.21 1.44 -0.42
C ALA A 234 19.73 1.97 0.94
N GLU A 235 20.25 3.14 1.33
CA GLU A 235 19.72 3.94 2.43
C GLU A 235 18.57 4.84 1.94
N ILE A 236 17.75 5.30 2.88
CA ILE A 236 16.65 6.23 2.59
C ILE A 236 17.21 7.59 2.15
N ASP A 237 16.77 8.07 1.00
CA ASP A 237 17.06 9.39 0.46
C ASP A 237 15.90 10.36 0.75
N THR A 238 16.17 11.37 1.57
CA THR A 238 15.19 12.41 1.96
C THR A 238 14.80 13.37 0.83
N ALA A 239 15.49 13.31 -0.32
CA ALA A 239 15.12 14.04 -1.52
C ALA A 239 14.16 13.27 -2.44
N GLN A 240 13.89 11.99 -2.15
CA GLN A 240 13.11 11.09 -3.01
C GLN A 240 11.76 10.75 -2.40
N ASP A 241 10.83 10.32 -3.26
CA ASP A 241 9.50 9.85 -2.84
C ASP A 241 9.54 8.46 -2.19
N TRP A 242 8.46 8.12 -1.50
CA TRP A 242 8.28 6.89 -0.73
C TRP A 242 8.41 5.64 -1.60
N SER A 243 7.91 5.69 -2.84
CA SER A 243 7.98 4.57 -3.78
C SER A 243 9.38 4.39 -4.33
N TYR A 244 10.08 5.49 -4.64
CA TYR A 244 11.49 5.45 -5.03
C TYR A 244 12.34 4.80 -3.94
N ASN A 245 12.19 5.26 -2.68
CA ASN A 245 12.95 4.70 -1.56
C ASN A 245 12.67 3.21 -1.38
N PHE A 246 11.40 2.79 -1.51
CA PHE A 246 11.06 1.36 -1.50
C PHE A 246 11.76 0.59 -2.62
N ALA A 247 11.69 1.08 -3.85
CA ALA A 247 12.35 0.46 -5.00
C ALA A 247 13.87 0.36 -4.80
N ALA A 248 14.50 1.42 -4.30
CA ALA A 248 15.93 1.47 -4.03
C ALA A 248 16.35 0.42 -2.99
N MET A 249 15.59 0.30 -1.89
CA MET A 249 15.81 -0.73 -0.87
C MET A 249 15.53 -2.16 -1.38
N LEU A 250 14.80 -2.33 -2.48
CA LEU A 250 14.67 -3.62 -3.19
C LEU A 250 15.78 -3.85 -4.24
N GLY A 251 16.79 -2.98 -4.31
CA GLY A 251 17.86 -3.05 -5.31
C GLY A 251 17.44 -2.56 -6.70
N ARG A 252 16.39 -1.73 -6.79
CA ARG A 252 15.83 -1.14 -8.02
C ARG A 252 15.85 0.40 -7.99
N GLY A 253 16.91 0.98 -7.46
CA GLY A 253 17.13 2.43 -7.44
C GLY A 253 17.80 2.98 -8.71
N GLY A 254 17.73 4.29 -8.90
CA GLY A 254 18.38 5.03 -9.99
C GLY A 254 17.65 4.94 -11.34
N GLU A 255 18.14 5.73 -12.32
CA GLU A 255 17.50 5.95 -13.63
C GLU A 255 17.23 4.66 -14.42
N LYS A 256 18.13 3.67 -14.33
CA LYS A 256 17.98 2.36 -15.00
C LYS A 256 16.74 1.57 -14.57
N HIS A 257 16.10 1.96 -13.47
CA HIS A 257 14.92 1.30 -12.91
C HIS A 257 13.75 2.28 -12.74
N GLU A 258 13.77 3.41 -13.46
CA GLU A 258 12.71 4.43 -13.38
C GLU A 258 11.34 3.83 -13.68
N ASP A 259 11.22 2.96 -14.68
CA ASP A 259 9.92 2.34 -14.98
C ASP A 259 9.40 1.52 -13.77
N PHE A 260 10.25 0.74 -13.10
CA PHE A 260 9.81 0.00 -11.91
C PHE A 260 9.43 0.92 -10.74
N GLN A 261 10.14 2.04 -10.57
CA GLN A 261 9.78 3.06 -9.58
C GLN A 261 8.40 3.66 -9.90
N ASP A 262 8.13 3.96 -11.18
CA ASP A 262 6.85 4.48 -11.66
C ASP A 262 5.72 3.44 -11.51
N LEU A 263 6.01 2.15 -11.74
CA LEU A 263 5.08 1.05 -11.45
C LEU A 263 4.74 1.00 -9.96
N LEU A 264 5.73 1.10 -9.07
CA LEU A 264 5.50 1.08 -7.64
C LEU A 264 4.64 2.26 -7.19
N ARG A 265 4.88 3.47 -7.72
CA ARG A 265 4.02 4.64 -7.45
C ARG A 265 2.57 4.35 -7.78
N LEU A 266 2.30 3.87 -9.00
CA LEU A 266 0.96 3.51 -9.43
C LEU A 266 0.36 2.38 -8.59
N TYR A 267 1.09 1.28 -8.42
CA TYR A 267 0.63 0.12 -7.68
C TYR A 267 0.23 0.47 -6.24
N LEU A 268 1.11 1.19 -5.54
CA LEU A 268 0.92 1.56 -4.14
C LEU A 268 -0.25 2.55 -3.98
N ALA A 269 -0.47 3.47 -4.93
CA ALA A 269 -1.62 4.36 -4.91
C ALA A 269 -2.94 3.63 -5.21
N LEU A 270 -2.98 2.74 -6.22
CA LEU A 270 -4.20 2.02 -6.62
C LEU A 270 -4.68 1.00 -5.60
N HIS A 271 -3.75 0.34 -4.90
CA HIS A 271 -4.08 -0.66 -3.88
C HIS A 271 -4.22 -0.04 -2.50
N GLY A 272 -4.16 1.29 -2.37
CA GLY A 272 -4.12 2.01 -1.09
C GLY A 272 -5.33 1.78 -0.21
N ASP A 273 -6.52 1.73 -0.82
CA ASP A 273 -7.78 1.55 -0.12
C ASP A 273 -8.85 0.88 -1.01
N HIS A 274 -9.82 0.19 -0.41
CA HIS A 274 -10.97 -0.40 -1.12
C HIS A 274 -12.12 -0.72 -0.15
N GLU A 275 -12.76 0.33 0.38
CA GLU A 275 -13.77 0.30 1.44
C GLU A 275 -13.29 -0.37 2.74
N GLY A 276 -14.15 -0.37 3.76
CA GLY A 276 -13.85 -0.97 5.07
C GLY A 276 -14.15 -2.46 5.20
N GLY A 277 -15.00 -3.02 4.33
CA GLY A 277 -15.54 -4.38 4.50
C GLY A 277 -14.57 -5.52 4.16
N ASN A 278 -13.43 -5.22 3.54
CA ASN A 278 -12.40 -6.24 3.30
C ASN A 278 -11.69 -6.61 4.62
N VAL A 279 -11.23 -7.85 4.74
CA VAL A 279 -10.74 -8.42 6.01
C VAL A 279 -9.61 -7.59 6.63
N SER A 280 -8.66 -7.07 5.84
CA SER A 280 -7.54 -6.28 6.36
C SER A 280 -7.96 -4.91 6.90
N ALA A 281 -8.86 -4.22 6.18
CA ALA A 281 -9.39 -2.93 6.61
C ALA A 281 -10.28 -3.10 7.84
N HIS A 282 -11.18 -4.08 7.83
CA HIS A 282 -12.07 -4.36 8.94
C HIS A 282 -11.30 -4.82 10.18
N ALA A 283 -10.31 -5.70 10.07
CA ALA A 283 -9.50 -6.12 11.22
C ALA A 283 -8.73 -4.94 11.84
N THR A 284 -8.20 -4.03 11.01
CA THR A 284 -7.56 -2.79 11.49
C THR A 284 -8.55 -1.92 12.25
N HIS A 285 -9.75 -1.70 11.68
CA HIS A 285 -10.81 -0.93 12.31
C HIS A 285 -11.31 -1.56 13.63
N LEU A 286 -11.58 -2.87 13.61
CA LEU A 286 -12.11 -3.63 14.73
C LEU A 286 -11.17 -3.58 15.93
N VAL A 287 -9.88 -3.89 15.72
CA VAL A 287 -8.86 -3.82 16.79
C VAL A 287 -8.66 -2.37 17.26
N GLY A 288 -8.66 -1.41 16.33
CA GLY A 288 -8.61 0.02 16.64
C GLY A 288 -9.81 0.52 17.43
N SER A 289 -11.00 -0.07 17.25
CA SER A 289 -12.23 0.29 17.98
C SER A 289 -12.13 -0.01 19.48
N ALA A 290 -11.27 -0.95 19.86
CA ALA A 290 -10.91 -1.25 21.25
C ALA A 290 -9.84 -0.29 21.81
N LEU A 291 -9.49 0.77 21.08
CA LEU A 291 -8.42 1.73 21.41
C LEU A 291 -7.03 1.09 21.45
N SER A 292 -6.79 0.07 20.62
CA SER A 292 -5.41 -0.33 20.30
C SER A 292 -4.76 0.73 19.41
N ASP A 293 -3.46 0.94 19.59
CA ASP A 293 -2.69 1.88 18.77
C ASP A 293 -2.62 1.44 17.29
N PRO A 294 -2.19 2.33 16.37
CA PRO A 294 -2.07 2.01 14.94
C PRO A 294 -1.17 0.82 14.61
N PHE A 295 -0.11 0.58 15.37
CA PHE A 295 0.81 -0.53 15.11
C PHE A 295 0.12 -1.88 15.36
N LEU A 296 -0.52 -2.05 16.51
CA LEU A 296 -1.24 -3.28 16.84
C LEU A 296 -2.45 -3.49 15.90
N SER A 297 -3.20 -2.43 15.64
CA SER A 297 -4.37 -2.47 14.76
C SER A 297 -3.98 -2.88 13.34
N TYR A 298 -2.92 -2.27 12.79
CA TYR A 298 -2.47 -2.59 11.45
C TYR A 298 -1.80 -3.97 11.35
N SER A 299 -1.11 -4.43 12.40
CA SER A 299 -0.60 -5.80 12.48
C SER A 299 -1.73 -6.84 12.35
N ALA A 300 -2.87 -6.62 13.02
CA ALA A 300 -4.06 -7.48 12.85
C ALA A 300 -4.61 -7.42 11.40
N GLY A 301 -4.60 -6.23 10.79
CA GLY A 301 -4.92 -6.04 9.38
C GLY A 301 -4.02 -6.87 8.45
N LEU A 302 -2.71 -6.89 8.69
CA LEU A 302 -1.73 -7.68 7.93
C LEU A 302 -1.96 -9.19 8.09
N GLN A 303 -2.33 -9.65 9.29
CA GLN A 303 -2.70 -11.05 9.51
C GLN A 303 -3.96 -11.44 8.72
N GLY A 304 -4.97 -10.57 8.72
CA GLY A 304 -6.14 -10.73 7.86
C GLY A 304 -5.81 -10.74 6.36
N LEU A 305 -4.86 -9.89 5.94
CA LEU A 305 -4.38 -9.81 4.56
C LEU A 305 -3.63 -11.08 4.13
N ALA A 306 -2.93 -11.75 5.05
CA ALA A 306 -2.25 -13.01 4.78
C ALA A 306 -3.21 -14.18 4.47
N GLY A 307 -4.50 -14.03 4.78
CA GLY A 307 -5.52 -15.04 4.52
C GLY A 307 -5.64 -15.38 3.02
N PRO A 308 -5.73 -16.66 2.64
CA PRO A 308 -5.81 -17.06 1.24
C PRO A 308 -6.95 -16.44 0.43
N LEU A 309 -8.09 -16.22 1.09
CA LEU A 309 -9.28 -15.61 0.49
C LEU A 309 -9.19 -14.07 0.35
N HIS A 310 -8.05 -13.47 0.69
CA HIS A 310 -7.85 -12.02 0.64
C HIS A 310 -6.58 -11.64 -0.13
N GLY A 311 -5.38 -11.91 0.40
CA GLY A 311 -4.14 -11.35 -0.14
C GLY A 311 -3.42 -12.17 -1.22
N LEU A 312 -3.97 -13.31 -1.66
CA LEU A 312 -3.29 -14.22 -2.59
C LEU A 312 -3.73 -14.10 -4.06
N ALA A 313 -4.70 -13.23 -4.39
CA ALA A 313 -5.26 -13.18 -5.75
C ALA A 313 -4.18 -12.93 -6.83
N ALA A 314 -3.30 -11.94 -6.65
CA ALA A 314 -2.26 -11.62 -7.64
C ALA A 314 -1.27 -12.77 -7.89
N GLN A 315 -0.88 -13.51 -6.85
CA GLN A 315 0.03 -14.66 -7.00
C GLN A 315 -0.68 -15.87 -7.64
N GLU A 316 -1.97 -16.07 -7.37
CA GLU A 316 -2.76 -17.14 -7.98
C GLU A 316 -2.98 -16.89 -9.46
N VAL A 317 -3.31 -15.64 -9.83
CA VAL A 317 -3.36 -15.20 -11.24
C VAL A 317 -2.04 -15.48 -11.93
N LEU A 318 -0.92 -14.99 -11.39
CA LEU A 318 0.39 -15.16 -12.05
C LEU A 318 0.73 -16.65 -12.25
N ARG A 319 0.56 -17.49 -11.21
CA ARG A 319 0.81 -18.94 -11.33
C ARG A 319 -0.07 -19.57 -12.40
N TRP A 320 -1.34 -19.20 -12.46
CA TRP A 320 -2.28 -19.73 -13.44
C TRP A 320 -1.95 -19.28 -14.88
N VAL A 321 -1.55 -18.01 -15.07
CA VAL A 321 -1.12 -17.50 -16.38
C VAL A 321 0.19 -18.15 -16.84
N LEU A 322 1.14 -18.42 -15.93
CA LEU A 322 2.36 -19.16 -16.26
C LEU A 322 2.04 -20.59 -16.71
N GLN A 323 1.13 -21.29 -16.02
CA GLN A 323 0.65 -22.62 -16.42
C GLN A 323 -0.08 -22.58 -17.78
N MET A 324 -0.89 -21.55 -18.01
CA MET A 324 -1.53 -21.32 -19.31
C MET A 324 -0.48 -21.16 -20.42
N GLN A 325 0.55 -20.36 -20.18
CA GLN A 325 1.63 -20.15 -21.14
C GLN A 325 2.39 -21.45 -21.44
N GLU A 326 2.69 -22.24 -20.42
CA GLU A 326 3.33 -23.55 -20.58
C GLU A 326 2.47 -24.52 -21.40
N HIS A 327 1.16 -24.54 -21.16
CA HIS A 327 0.22 -25.42 -21.87
C HIS A 327 -0.01 -24.99 -23.33
N ILE A 328 -0.20 -23.70 -23.57
CA ILE A 328 -0.52 -23.15 -24.91
C ILE A 328 0.75 -23.03 -25.77
N GLY A 329 1.90 -22.81 -25.16
CA GLY A 329 3.17 -22.58 -25.83
C GLY A 329 3.42 -21.12 -26.21
N ALA A 330 4.49 -20.89 -26.98
CA ALA A 330 5.04 -19.57 -27.23
C ALA A 330 4.20 -18.66 -28.15
N THR A 331 3.15 -19.19 -28.80
CA THR A 331 2.36 -18.45 -29.80
C THR A 331 0.87 -18.58 -29.49
N PRO A 332 0.40 -17.93 -28.40
CA PRO A 332 -1.01 -18.01 -28.01
C PRO A 332 -1.92 -17.38 -29.07
N THR A 333 -3.09 -17.97 -29.25
CA THR A 333 -4.17 -17.45 -30.11
C THR A 333 -5.45 -17.29 -29.27
N PRO A 334 -6.41 -16.45 -29.69
CA PRO A 334 -7.68 -16.35 -28.98
C PRO A 334 -8.41 -17.70 -28.83
N ALA A 335 -8.27 -18.59 -29.82
CA ALA A 335 -8.82 -19.94 -29.77
C ALA A 335 -8.15 -20.80 -28.69
N SER A 336 -6.81 -20.84 -28.65
CA SER A 336 -6.10 -21.64 -27.63
C SER A 336 -6.33 -21.13 -26.21
N VAL A 337 -6.45 -19.81 -26.03
CA VAL A 337 -6.85 -19.20 -24.75
C VAL A 337 -8.27 -19.60 -24.38
N LYS A 338 -9.22 -19.54 -25.31
CA LYS A 338 -10.60 -20.00 -25.11
C LYS A 338 -10.65 -21.46 -24.69
N ASP A 339 -9.90 -22.34 -25.35
CA ASP A 339 -9.85 -23.77 -25.03
C ASP A 339 -9.29 -24.03 -23.63
N TYR A 340 -8.23 -23.32 -23.22
CA TYR A 340 -7.67 -23.44 -21.88
C TYR A 340 -8.62 -22.92 -20.79
N LEU A 341 -9.35 -21.83 -21.05
CA LEU A 341 -10.39 -21.31 -20.16
C LEU A 341 -11.50 -22.36 -19.95
N TRP A 342 -11.99 -22.97 -21.03
CA TRP A 342 -12.98 -24.04 -20.95
C TRP A 342 -12.46 -25.26 -20.22
N SER A 343 -11.20 -25.67 -20.46
CA SER A 343 -10.55 -26.75 -19.71
C SER A 343 -10.51 -26.45 -18.21
N THR A 344 -10.19 -25.21 -17.83
CA THR A 344 -10.21 -24.76 -16.43
C THR A 344 -11.62 -24.88 -15.83
N LEU A 345 -12.64 -24.33 -16.50
CA LEU A 345 -14.02 -24.34 -16.02
C LEU A 345 -14.62 -25.76 -15.95
N ASN A 346 -14.37 -26.59 -16.97
CA ASN A 346 -14.85 -27.97 -17.04
C ASN A 346 -14.18 -28.87 -15.97
N SER A 347 -12.99 -28.51 -15.49
CA SER A 347 -12.33 -29.16 -14.36
C SER A 347 -12.91 -28.77 -12.98
N GLY A 348 -13.93 -27.90 -12.94
CA GLY A 348 -14.54 -27.40 -11.71
C GLY A 348 -13.73 -26.28 -11.02
N ARG A 349 -12.66 -25.80 -11.68
CA ARG A 349 -11.87 -24.66 -11.21
C ARG A 349 -12.47 -23.34 -11.67
N VAL A 350 -12.09 -22.25 -11.01
CA VAL A 350 -12.43 -20.87 -11.41
C VAL A 350 -11.27 -20.24 -12.18
N VAL A 351 -11.56 -19.19 -12.95
CA VAL A 351 -10.54 -18.37 -13.62
C VAL A 351 -10.07 -17.29 -12.64
N PRO A 352 -8.82 -17.35 -12.11
CA PRO A 352 -8.35 -16.40 -11.11
C PRO A 352 -8.35 -14.96 -11.66
N GLY A 353 -8.75 -14.00 -10.83
CA GLY A 353 -8.82 -12.57 -11.21
C GLY A 353 -10.11 -12.14 -11.93
N TYR A 354 -11.00 -13.08 -12.27
CA TYR A 354 -12.26 -12.81 -12.97
C TYR A 354 -13.46 -13.21 -12.09
N GLY A 355 -14.57 -12.45 -12.17
CA GLY A 355 -15.81 -12.79 -11.48
C GLY A 355 -16.13 -11.95 -10.25
N HIS A 356 -16.32 -10.63 -10.43
CA HIS A 356 -16.60 -9.74 -9.31
C HIS A 356 -18.05 -9.84 -8.83
N ALA A 357 -18.29 -9.75 -7.51
CA ALA A 357 -19.64 -9.76 -6.94
C ALA A 357 -20.47 -8.49 -7.22
N VAL A 358 -19.83 -7.37 -7.61
CA VAL A 358 -20.42 -6.02 -7.61
C VAL A 358 -20.13 -5.28 -8.91
N LEU A 359 -18.86 -5.20 -9.33
CA LEU A 359 -18.46 -4.46 -10.53
C LEU A 359 -19.05 -5.06 -11.80
N ARG A 360 -19.66 -4.21 -12.63
CA ARG A 360 -20.32 -4.59 -13.90
C ARG A 360 -19.49 -4.31 -15.14
N LYS A 361 -18.26 -3.82 -14.97
CA LYS A 361 -17.27 -3.48 -15.99
C LYS A 361 -15.88 -3.89 -15.48
N PRO A 362 -14.84 -3.90 -16.33
CA PRO A 362 -13.46 -4.02 -15.86
C PRO A 362 -13.17 -3.04 -14.72
N ASP A 363 -12.42 -3.51 -13.74
CA ASP A 363 -11.94 -2.68 -12.64
C ASP A 363 -11.06 -1.55 -13.20
N PRO A 364 -11.34 -0.26 -12.92
CA PRO A 364 -10.51 0.83 -13.40
C PRO A 364 -9.04 0.75 -12.97
N ARG A 365 -8.76 0.04 -11.87
CA ARG A 365 -7.38 -0.24 -11.43
C ARG A 365 -6.67 -1.22 -12.36
N PHE A 366 -7.39 -2.22 -12.88
CA PHE A 366 -6.89 -3.10 -13.94
C PHE A 366 -6.60 -2.29 -15.20
N ASP A 367 -7.53 -1.46 -15.64
CA ASP A 367 -7.34 -0.60 -16.82
C ASP A 367 -6.14 0.33 -16.69
N ALA A 368 -5.92 0.91 -15.50
CA ALA A 368 -4.77 1.76 -15.23
C ALA A 368 -3.44 0.98 -15.36
N LEU A 369 -3.35 -0.23 -14.80
CA LEU A 369 -2.16 -1.09 -14.93
C LEU A 369 -1.93 -1.59 -16.36
N MET A 370 -3.01 -1.92 -17.09
CA MET A 370 -2.92 -2.34 -18.50
C MET A 370 -2.50 -1.19 -19.40
N THR A 371 -2.99 0.02 -19.15
CA THR A 371 -2.57 1.24 -19.85
C THR A 371 -1.10 1.53 -19.55
N TYR A 372 -0.71 1.42 -18.27
CA TYR A 372 0.67 1.59 -17.85
C TYR A 372 1.57 0.63 -18.65
N ALA A 373 1.26 -0.66 -18.62
CA ALA A 373 2.05 -1.70 -19.26
C ALA A 373 2.12 -1.54 -20.79
N SER A 374 1.02 -1.14 -21.42
CA SER A 374 0.96 -0.97 -22.88
C SER A 374 1.79 0.20 -23.39
N SER A 375 2.03 1.24 -22.57
CA SER A 375 2.82 2.39 -23.00
C SER A 375 4.33 2.24 -22.80
N ARG A 376 4.78 1.14 -22.18
CA ARG A 376 6.20 0.83 -21.98
C ARG A 376 6.63 -0.29 -22.94
N PRO A 377 7.50 -0.03 -23.94
CA PRO A 377 7.83 -1.00 -24.99
C PRO A 377 8.37 -2.34 -24.47
N SER A 378 9.17 -2.33 -23.40
CA SER A 378 9.72 -3.54 -22.77
C SER A 378 8.62 -4.46 -22.26
N ILE A 379 7.61 -3.90 -21.59
CA ILE A 379 6.48 -4.65 -21.03
C ILE A 379 5.52 -5.06 -22.15
N ALA A 380 5.19 -4.16 -23.08
CA ALA A 380 4.28 -4.42 -24.20
C ALA A 380 4.77 -5.57 -25.10
N ALA A 381 6.09 -5.74 -25.23
CA ALA A 381 6.70 -6.84 -25.95
C ALA A 381 6.79 -8.15 -25.15
N SER A 382 6.50 -8.14 -23.84
CA SER A 382 6.56 -9.33 -22.99
C SER A 382 5.51 -10.37 -23.40
N PRO A 383 5.91 -11.62 -23.72
CA PRO A 383 4.96 -12.68 -24.06
C PRO A 383 3.90 -12.93 -22.98
N LEU A 384 4.30 -12.81 -21.71
CA LEU A 384 3.40 -13.02 -20.57
C LEU A 384 2.36 -11.90 -20.47
N PHE A 385 2.77 -10.64 -20.70
CA PHE A 385 1.85 -9.51 -20.73
C PHE A 385 0.86 -9.61 -21.91
N GLN A 386 1.34 -10.00 -23.09
CA GLN A 386 0.48 -10.20 -24.26
C GLN A 386 -0.55 -11.32 -24.02
N LEU A 387 -0.16 -12.38 -23.30
CA LEU A 387 -1.09 -13.42 -22.88
C LEU A 387 -2.15 -12.90 -21.90
N VAL A 388 -1.77 -12.11 -20.90
CA VAL A 388 -2.74 -11.46 -19.99
C VAL A 388 -3.70 -10.56 -20.74
N LYS A 389 -3.19 -9.74 -21.67
CA LYS A 389 -4.02 -8.87 -22.51
C LYS A 389 -5.04 -9.68 -23.33
N MET A 390 -4.58 -10.70 -24.05
CA MET A 390 -5.46 -11.59 -24.81
C MET A 390 -6.48 -12.30 -23.91
N ASN A 391 -6.06 -12.81 -22.75
CA ASN A 391 -6.96 -13.42 -21.79
C ASN A 391 -8.04 -12.44 -21.29
N SER A 392 -7.70 -11.16 -21.08
CA SER A 392 -8.68 -10.15 -20.66
C SER A 392 -9.73 -9.81 -21.71
N GLU A 393 -9.42 -10.03 -22.99
CA GLU A 393 -10.35 -9.86 -24.11
C GLU A 393 -11.24 -11.10 -24.31
N VAL A 394 -10.70 -12.30 -24.10
CA VAL A 394 -11.39 -13.58 -24.35
C VAL A 394 -12.23 -14.06 -23.16
N ALA A 395 -11.69 -13.96 -21.94
CA ALA A 395 -12.29 -14.54 -20.73
C ALA A 395 -13.71 -14.03 -20.44
N PRO A 396 -14.05 -12.73 -20.62
CA PRO A 396 -15.41 -12.27 -20.37
C PRO A 396 -16.45 -13.00 -21.21
N GLY A 397 -16.16 -13.25 -22.50
CA GLY A 397 -17.04 -13.99 -23.40
C GLY A 397 -17.26 -15.43 -22.95
N VAL A 398 -16.18 -16.12 -22.59
CA VAL A 398 -16.23 -17.52 -22.11
C VAL A 398 -17.01 -17.63 -20.80
N LEU A 399 -16.80 -16.72 -19.86
CA LEU A 399 -17.47 -16.73 -18.57
C LEU A 399 -18.97 -16.41 -18.69
N MET A 400 -19.36 -15.56 -19.64
CA MET A 400 -20.78 -15.35 -19.99
C MET A 400 -21.40 -16.61 -20.61
N GLU A 401 -20.69 -17.24 -21.56
CA GLU A 401 -21.13 -18.49 -22.21
C GLU A 401 -21.29 -19.63 -21.19
N HIS A 402 -20.41 -19.72 -20.19
CA HIS A 402 -20.49 -20.69 -19.10
C HIS A 402 -21.67 -20.44 -18.12
N GLY A 403 -22.19 -19.21 -18.02
CA GLY A 403 -23.44 -18.89 -17.33
C GLY A 403 -23.43 -18.89 -15.79
N LYS A 404 -22.31 -19.22 -15.13
CA LYS A 404 -22.20 -19.19 -13.65
C LYS A 404 -21.66 -17.87 -13.08
N THR A 405 -21.03 -17.05 -13.92
CA THR A 405 -20.37 -15.81 -13.47
C THR A 405 -21.26 -14.62 -13.74
N LYS A 406 -21.71 -13.94 -12.67
CA LYS A 406 -22.60 -12.77 -12.80
C LYS A 406 -21.93 -11.58 -13.48
N ASN A 407 -20.70 -11.25 -13.09
CA ASN A 407 -19.92 -10.17 -13.71
C ASN A 407 -18.55 -10.71 -14.14
N PRO A 408 -18.33 -10.95 -15.44
CA PRO A 408 -17.22 -11.76 -15.95
C PRO A 408 -15.91 -10.98 -16.19
N PHE A 409 -15.77 -9.79 -15.57
CA PHE A 409 -14.68 -8.86 -15.86
C PHE A 409 -13.47 -9.05 -14.95
N PRO A 410 -12.26 -8.67 -15.42
CA PRO A 410 -11.04 -8.74 -14.62
C PRO A 410 -11.03 -7.67 -13.51
N ASN A 411 -10.32 -8.01 -12.43
CA ASN A 411 -9.95 -7.09 -11.36
C ASN A 411 -8.45 -6.72 -11.43
N VAL A 412 -8.01 -5.80 -10.56
CA VAL A 412 -6.60 -5.35 -10.50
C VAL A 412 -5.56 -6.47 -10.37
N ASP A 413 -5.90 -7.54 -9.65
CA ASP A 413 -5.02 -8.69 -9.42
C ASP A 413 -4.75 -9.49 -10.70
N SER A 414 -5.59 -9.32 -11.72
CA SER A 414 -5.44 -9.95 -13.04
C SER A 414 -4.20 -9.46 -13.81
N SER A 415 -3.66 -8.28 -13.45
CA SER A 415 -2.52 -7.65 -14.14
C SER A 415 -1.29 -7.46 -13.27
N SER A 416 -1.46 -7.19 -11.98
CA SER A 416 -0.37 -6.72 -11.11
C SER A 416 0.81 -7.70 -11.04
N GLY A 417 0.54 -8.99 -10.84
CA GLY A 417 1.58 -10.00 -10.69
C GLY A 417 2.51 -10.14 -11.90
N VAL A 418 1.97 -10.01 -13.12
CA VAL A 418 2.78 -10.10 -14.36
C VAL A 418 3.74 -8.92 -14.50
N LEU A 419 3.37 -7.74 -13.99
CA LEU A 419 4.25 -6.58 -14.01
C LEU A 419 5.42 -6.73 -13.04
N PHE A 420 5.19 -7.20 -11.81
CA PHE A 420 6.28 -7.52 -10.88
C PHE A 420 7.19 -8.61 -11.44
N HIS A 421 6.61 -9.65 -12.04
CA HIS A 421 7.36 -10.72 -12.69
C HIS A 421 8.25 -10.20 -13.83
N HIS A 422 7.77 -9.24 -14.63
CA HIS A 422 8.56 -8.60 -15.69
C HIS A 422 9.81 -7.89 -15.13
N TYR A 423 9.71 -7.26 -13.97
CA TYR A 423 10.82 -6.54 -13.32
C TYR A 423 11.73 -7.42 -12.43
N GLY A 424 11.55 -8.74 -12.52
CA GLY A 424 12.43 -9.73 -11.88
C GLY A 424 12.10 -10.02 -10.42
N PHE A 425 10.86 -9.81 -10.00
CA PHE A 425 10.35 -10.27 -8.70
C PHE A 425 9.55 -11.55 -8.93
N HIS A 426 10.18 -12.71 -8.78
CA HIS A 426 9.58 -14.01 -9.09
C HIS A 426 9.04 -14.73 -7.83
N GLU A 427 9.36 -14.20 -6.65
CA GLU A 427 9.02 -14.70 -5.33
C GLU A 427 7.56 -14.36 -5.01
N THR A 428 6.62 -15.07 -5.64
CA THR A 428 5.19 -14.76 -5.59
C THR A 428 4.60 -14.62 -4.17
N LEU A 429 5.14 -15.33 -3.17
CA LEU A 429 4.74 -15.20 -1.76
C LEU A 429 5.02 -13.81 -1.17
N TYR A 430 5.96 -13.06 -1.75
CA TYR A 430 6.28 -11.71 -1.33
C TYR A 430 5.28 -10.66 -1.82
N TYR A 431 4.49 -10.93 -2.86
CA TYR A 431 3.61 -9.92 -3.46
C TYR A 431 2.60 -9.36 -2.46
N THR A 432 2.11 -10.20 -1.54
CA THR A 432 1.21 -9.77 -0.47
C THR A 432 1.91 -8.79 0.51
N ALA A 433 3.23 -8.83 0.66
CA ALA A 433 3.96 -7.85 1.46
C ALA A 433 3.97 -6.48 0.78
N THR A 434 4.20 -6.40 -0.53
CA THR A 434 4.04 -5.14 -1.29
C THR A 434 2.60 -4.64 -1.25
N PHE A 435 1.64 -5.57 -1.27
CA PHE A 435 0.23 -5.23 -1.04
C PHE A 435 0.00 -4.65 0.38
N GLY A 436 0.60 -5.25 1.41
CA GLY A 436 0.58 -4.75 2.78
C GLY A 436 1.31 -3.41 2.98
N VAL A 437 2.24 -3.02 2.11
CA VAL A 437 2.78 -1.65 2.11
C VAL A 437 1.72 -0.68 1.61
N SER A 438 1.12 -0.97 0.45
CA SER A 438 0.07 -0.13 -0.15
C SER A 438 -1.15 0.02 0.75
N ARG A 439 -1.65 -1.07 1.32
CA ARG A 439 -2.83 -1.08 2.18
C ARG A 439 -2.60 -0.38 3.53
N GLY A 440 -1.40 0.18 3.77
CA GLY A 440 -1.16 1.10 4.87
C GLY A 440 -1.86 2.44 4.67
N LEU A 441 -2.14 2.84 3.42
CA LEU A 441 -2.67 4.17 3.14
C LEU A 441 -4.11 4.36 3.66
N GLY A 442 -5.05 3.52 3.21
CA GLY A 442 -6.46 3.64 3.56
C GLY A 442 -6.78 3.33 5.04
N PRO A 443 -6.52 2.10 5.51
CA PRO A 443 -6.73 1.70 6.89
C PRO A 443 -6.13 2.63 7.95
N LEU A 444 -4.91 3.12 7.78
CA LEU A 444 -4.33 4.08 8.74
C LEU A 444 -5.02 5.44 8.67
N ALA A 445 -5.33 5.95 7.46
CA ALA A 445 -6.09 7.18 7.31
C ALA A 445 -7.48 7.07 7.97
N GLN A 446 -8.18 5.95 7.78
CA GLN A 446 -9.46 5.69 8.44
C GLN A 446 -9.30 5.59 9.95
N LEU A 447 -8.25 4.95 10.47
CA LEU A 447 -8.04 4.81 11.90
C LEU A 447 -7.89 6.17 12.59
N VAL A 448 -7.23 7.14 11.95
CA VAL A 448 -7.19 8.54 12.42
C VAL A 448 -8.60 9.14 12.48
N TRP A 449 -9.41 8.94 11.43
CA TRP A 449 -10.81 9.39 11.42
C TRP A 449 -11.66 8.72 12.49
N ASP A 450 -11.48 7.42 12.74
CA ASP A 450 -12.23 6.70 13.77
C ASP A 450 -12.04 7.34 15.15
N ARG A 451 -10.82 7.81 15.45
CA ARG A 451 -10.50 8.55 16.67
C ARG A 451 -11.00 9.98 16.62
N ALA A 452 -10.80 10.69 15.51
CA ALA A 452 -11.26 12.07 15.35
C ALA A 452 -12.78 12.22 15.48
N LEU A 453 -13.53 11.22 15.01
CA LEU A 453 -14.99 11.13 15.10
C LEU A 453 -15.49 10.48 16.40
N GLY A 454 -14.58 9.91 17.20
CA GLY A 454 -14.91 9.24 18.44
C GLY A 454 -15.83 8.04 18.23
N LEU A 455 -15.61 7.26 17.17
CA LEU A 455 -16.37 6.05 16.89
C LEU A 455 -16.23 5.06 18.05
N PRO A 456 -17.32 4.37 18.44
CA PRO A 456 -17.31 3.47 19.59
C PRO A 456 -16.62 2.14 19.28
N ILE A 457 -16.45 1.32 20.32
CA ILE A 457 -16.07 -0.08 20.16
C ILE A 457 -17.06 -0.82 19.26
N GLU A 458 -16.54 -1.59 18.31
CA GLU A 458 -17.35 -2.50 17.50
C GLU A 458 -17.69 -3.76 18.31
N ARG A 459 -18.99 -4.02 18.49
CA ARG A 459 -19.48 -5.13 19.33
C ARG A 459 -20.81 -5.68 18.83
N PRO A 460 -20.85 -6.36 17.66
CA PRO A 460 -22.06 -6.99 17.16
C PRO A 460 -22.56 -8.07 18.13
N LYS A 461 -23.88 -8.33 18.14
CA LYS A 461 -24.45 -9.46 18.87
C LYS A 461 -24.35 -10.73 18.04
N SER A 462 -23.87 -11.82 18.64
CA SER A 462 -23.96 -13.16 18.07
C SER A 462 -25.29 -13.82 18.43
N ILE A 463 -25.66 -14.84 17.65
CA ILE A 463 -26.83 -15.70 17.87
C ILE A 463 -26.48 -17.11 17.41
N ASN A 464 -26.95 -18.13 18.13
CA ASN A 464 -26.73 -19.54 17.77
C ASN A 464 -27.81 -20.04 16.78
N LEU A 465 -27.62 -21.24 16.22
CA LEU A 465 -28.54 -21.81 15.23
C LEU A 465 -29.96 -21.99 15.77
N GLN A 466 -30.11 -22.45 17.03
CA GLN A 466 -31.42 -22.58 17.65
C GLN A 466 -32.12 -21.22 17.76
N GLY A 467 -31.41 -20.17 18.18
CA GLY A 467 -31.97 -18.83 18.26
C GLY A 467 -32.39 -18.29 16.89
N LEU A 468 -31.66 -18.60 15.82
CA LEU A 468 -32.07 -18.25 14.45
C LEU A 468 -33.33 -19.02 14.03
N LEU A 469 -33.42 -20.30 14.35
CA LEU A 469 -34.59 -21.14 14.06
C LEU A 469 -35.82 -20.64 14.84
N ASP A 470 -35.68 -20.39 16.14
CA ASP A 470 -36.74 -19.84 16.99
C ASP A 470 -37.27 -18.51 16.45
N LEU A 471 -36.40 -17.65 15.90
CA LEU A 471 -36.80 -16.38 15.28
C LEU A 471 -37.53 -16.57 13.95
N ALA A 472 -37.22 -17.64 13.20
CA ALA A 472 -37.88 -17.97 11.96
C ALA A 472 -39.27 -18.58 12.19
N GLU A 473 -39.40 -19.43 13.21
CA GLU A 473 -40.65 -20.15 13.54
C GLU A 473 -41.65 -19.31 14.36
N LYS A 474 -41.20 -18.23 15.00
CA LYS A 474 -42.07 -17.26 15.69
C LYS A 474 -42.79 -16.29 14.74
N LYS A 475 -42.38 -16.24 13.47
CA LYS A 475 -43.00 -15.44 12.41
C LYS A 475 -43.98 -16.30 11.63
#